data_AF-A0A660A768-F1
#
_entry.id   AF-A0A660A768-F1
#
_cell.length_a   1.000
_cell.length_b   1.000
_cell.length_c   1.000
_cell.angle_alpha   90.00
_cell.angle_beta   90.00
_cell.angle_gamma   90.00
#
_symmetry.space_group_name_H-M   'P 1'
#
loop_
_entity.id
_entity.type
_entity.pdbx_description
1 polymer ?
#
loop_
_entity_poly.entity_id
_entity_poly.type
_entity_poly.pdbx_seq_one_letter_code
_entity_poly.pdbx_strand_id
1 'polypeptide(L)'
;IDSWIIFSKSSGIKLKWKPLCVTGAIFIVANVLFDNVILIDQLFFIGVSLLFAPQKKLSEHIFNGFFAIMIVELLFRVIGSFFLPAVLGFSIRQINSDLRLLELCYLLILPMFYLFSYIFSIDLSLLRFISEDKMKKWVFWMNTTMFSYYFFVHFLVKVQSEFLGLYFRYRSILIFIYLAILIWIIVKLDRFDKDQLSQKLAQDQSERIAYLENYNQSIEQLYR
;
A
#
# COMPACT_ATOMS: atom_id res chain seq x y z
N ILE A 1 -2.44 -13.58 6.30
CA ILE A 1 -3.62 -12.84 6.82
C ILE A 1 -3.36 -11.33 6.79
N ASP A 2 -2.15 -10.89 7.16
CA ASP A 2 -1.77 -9.48 7.23
C ASP A 2 -1.94 -8.74 5.90
N SER A 3 -1.47 -9.34 4.79
CA SER A 3 -1.61 -8.77 3.44
C SER A 3 -3.07 -8.55 3.04
N TRP A 4 -3.97 -9.42 3.49
CA TRP A 4 -5.40 -9.29 3.23
C TRP A 4 -6.03 -8.14 4.00
N ILE A 5 -5.68 -7.98 5.29
CA ILE A 5 -6.20 -6.89 6.13
C ILE A 5 -5.77 -5.54 5.55
N ILE A 6 -4.49 -5.42 5.18
CA ILE A 6 -3.95 -4.22 4.57
C ILE A 6 -4.60 -3.96 3.20
N PHE A 7 -4.74 -4.99 2.36
CA PHE A 7 -5.42 -4.88 1.06
C PHE A 7 -6.87 -4.44 1.19
N SER A 8 -7.64 -5.00 2.13
CA SER A 8 -9.04 -4.60 2.34
C SER A 8 -9.13 -3.13 2.76
N LYS A 9 -8.18 -2.66 3.57
CA LYS A 9 -8.12 -1.27 4.02
C LYS A 9 -7.66 -0.30 2.92
N SER A 10 -6.69 -0.67 2.07
CA SER A 10 -6.22 0.18 0.97
C SER A 10 -7.20 0.22 -0.22
N SER A 11 -7.77 -0.93 -0.58
CA SER A 11 -8.71 -1.04 -1.70
C SER A 11 -10.11 -0.55 -1.35
N GLY A 12 -10.46 -0.50 -0.06
CA GLY A 12 -11.81 -0.21 0.43
C GLY A 12 -12.82 -1.33 0.18
N ILE A 13 -12.36 -2.50 -0.28
CA ILE A 13 -13.22 -3.65 -0.56
C ILE A 13 -13.52 -4.37 0.76
N LYS A 14 -14.79 -4.31 1.19
CA LYS A 14 -15.31 -5.05 2.35
C LYS A 14 -16.06 -6.29 1.87
N LEU A 15 -15.45 -7.46 2.01
CA LEU A 15 -16.07 -8.73 1.63
C LEU A 15 -16.87 -9.32 2.80
N LYS A 16 -18.03 -9.93 2.48
CA LYS A 16 -18.78 -10.76 3.43
C LYS A 16 -17.99 -12.04 3.75
N TRP A 17 -18.31 -12.70 4.85
CA TRP A 17 -17.62 -13.93 5.30
C TRP A 17 -17.54 -15.05 4.25
N LYS A 18 -18.62 -15.29 3.49
CA LYS A 18 -18.65 -16.34 2.45
C LYS A 18 -17.62 -16.10 1.32
N PRO A 19 -17.66 -14.97 0.58
CA PRO A 19 -16.67 -14.72 -0.47
C PRO A 19 -15.25 -14.57 0.09
N LEU A 20 -15.08 -14.08 1.33
CA LEU A 20 -13.78 -14.04 2.01
C LEU A 20 -13.15 -15.43 2.15
N CYS A 21 -13.91 -16.41 2.64
CA CYS A 21 -13.43 -17.79 2.78
C CYS A 21 -13.07 -18.41 1.43
N VAL A 22 -13.89 -18.16 0.39
CA VAL A 22 -13.62 -18.65 -0.96
C VAL A 22 -12.35 -18.03 -1.53
N THR A 23 -12.18 -16.71 -1.42
CA THR A 23 -10.94 -16.03 -1.87
C THR A 23 -9.73 -16.54 -1.10
N GLY A 24 -9.85 -16.79 0.20
CA GLY A 24 -8.76 -17.35 1.01
C GLY A 24 -8.36 -18.77 0.58
N ALA A 25 -9.35 -19.63 0.30
CA ALA A 25 -9.08 -20.98 -0.19
C ALA A 25 -8.39 -20.97 -1.57
N ILE A 26 -8.85 -20.12 -2.50
CA ILE A 26 -8.22 -19.98 -3.82
C ILE A 26 -6.79 -19.44 -3.67
N PHE A 27 -6.54 -18.50 -2.75
CA PHE A 27 -5.20 -17.98 -2.49
C PHE A 27 -4.22 -19.07 -2.05
N ILE A 28 -4.63 -19.95 -1.14
CA ILE A 28 -3.81 -21.08 -0.68
C ILE A 28 -3.53 -22.04 -1.84
N VAL A 29 -4.56 -22.40 -2.60
CA VAL A 29 -4.40 -23.31 -3.75
C VAL A 29 -3.48 -22.69 -4.82
N ALA A 30 -3.62 -21.40 -5.10
CA ALA A 30 -2.76 -20.69 -6.04
C ALA A 30 -1.29 -20.69 -5.59
N ASN A 31 -1.04 -20.45 -4.30
CA ASN A 31 0.32 -20.51 -3.75
C ASN A 31 0.93 -21.92 -3.83
N VAL A 32 0.14 -22.97 -3.54
CA VAL A 32 0.62 -24.36 -3.65
C VAL A 32 0.92 -24.75 -5.10
N LEU A 33 0.10 -24.31 -6.07
CA LEU A 33 0.28 -24.64 -7.49
C LEU A 33 1.41 -23.84 -8.16
N PHE A 34 1.62 -22.60 -7.72
CA PHE A 34 2.51 -21.64 -8.38
C PHE A 34 3.61 -21.11 -7.43
N ASP A 35 4.05 -21.91 -6.47
CA ASP A 35 5.09 -21.55 -5.47
C ASP A 35 6.38 -20.98 -6.11
N ASN A 36 6.68 -21.39 -7.35
CA ASN A 36 7.84 -20.90 -8.10
C ASN A 36 7.64 -19.55 -8.82
N VAL A 37 6.40 -19.04 -8.83
CA VAL A 37 6.01 -17.79 -9.52
C VAL A 37 6.01 -16.64 -8.53
N ILE A 38 7.06 -15.85 -8.62
CA ILE A 38 7.39 -14.74 -7.73
C ILE A 38 6.28 -13.68 -7.59
N LEU A 39 5.49 -13.47 -8.66
CA LEU A 39 4.45 -12.45 -8.70
C LEU A 39 3.04 -12.99 -8.41
N ILE A 40 2.91 -14.26 -8.00
CA ILE A 40 1.60 -14.91 -7.86
C ILE A 40 0.72 -14.18 -6.85
N ASP A 41 1.29 -13.74 -5.73
CA ASP A 41 0.55 -13.05 -4.69
C ASP A 41 0.02 -11.71 -5.20
N GLN A 42 0.87 -10.93 -5.88
CA GLN A 42 0.52 -9.61 -6.42
C GLN A 42 -0.56 -9.75 -7.48
N LEU A 43 -0.40 -10.71 -8.40
CA LEU A 43 -1.38 -11.01 -9.43
C LEU A 43 -2.71 -11.48 -8.84
N PHE A 44 -2.67 -12.27 -7.76
CA PHE A 44 -3.88 -12.71 -7.06
C PHE A 44 -4.67 -11.52 -6.50
N PHE A 45 -4.01 -10.62 -5.75
CA PHE A 45 -4.70 -9.45 -5.20
C PHE A 45 -5.16 -8.47 -6.28
N ILE A 46 -4.45 -8.34 -7.41
CA ILE A 46 -4.91 -7.59 -8.58
C ILE A 46 -6.19 -8.22 -9.15
N GLY A 47 -6.22 -9.55 -9.31
CA GLY A 47 -7.38 -10.29 -9.79
C GLY A 47 -8.59 -10.14 -8.87
N VAL A 48 -8.39 -10.27 -7.55
CA VAL A 48 -9.44 -10.00 -6.56
C VAL A 48 -9.96 -8.55 -6.69
N SER A 49 -9.06 -7.59 -6.84
CA SER A 49 -9.44 -6.18 -7.02
C SER A 49 -10.29 -5.95 -8.28
N LEU A 50 -9.95 -6.60 -9.40
CA LEU A 50 -10.70 -6.53 -10.65
C LEU A 50 -12.10 -7.14 -10.54
N LEU A 51 -12.24 -8.27 -9.85
CA LEU A 51 -13.53 -8.96 -9.68
C LEU A 51 -14.50 -8.20 -8.78
N PHE A 52 -14.01 -7.63 -7.69
CA PHE A 52 -14.87 -7.00 -6.67
C PHE A 52 -15.02 -5.48 -6.81
N ALA A 53 -14.20 -4.83 -7.65
CA ALA A 53 -14.31 -3.40 -7.92
C ALA A 53 -14.04 -3.05 -9.41
N PRO A 54 -14.78 -3.63 -10.38
CA PRO A 54 -14.50 -3.50 -11.82
C PRO A 54 -14.63 -2.06 -12.36
N GLN A 55 -15.25 -1.17 -11.59
CA GLN A 55 -15.42 0.25 -11.92
C GLN A 55 -14.12 1.07 -11.81
N LYS A 56 -13.05 0.51 -11.23
CA LYS A 56 -11.77 1.19 -11.00
C LYS A 56 -10.83 1.06 -12.19
N LYS A 57 -9.85 1.96 -12.29
CA LYS A 57 -8.85 1.92 -13.37
C LYS A 57 -7.85 0.78 -13.13
N LEU A 58 -7.31 0.20 -14.21
CA LEU A 58 -6.30 -0.86 -14.14
C LEU A 58 -5.08 -0.49 -13.28
N SER A 59 -4.63 0.76 -13.35
CA SER A 59 -3.52 1.27 -12.54
C SER A 59 -3.77 1.19 -11.04
N GLU A 60 -5.02 1.33 -10.61
CA GLU A 60 -5.41 1.24 -9.19
C GLU A 60 -5.45 -0.20 -8.70
N HIS A 61 -5.89 -1.13 -9.57
CA HIS A 61 -5.86 -2.56 -9.25
C HIS A 61 -4.42 -3.03 -9.05
N ILE A 62 -3.52 -2.64 -9.97
CA ILE A 62 -2.08 -2.88 -9.87
C ILE A 62 -1.56 -2.28 -8.57
N PHE A 63 -1.84 -1.01 -8.31
CA PHE A 63 -1.37 -0.34 -7.09
C PHE A 63 -1.80 -1.08 -5.82
N ASN A 64 -3.09 -1.40 -5.68
CA ASN A 64 -3.61 -2.05 -4.48
C ASN A 64 -3.01 -3.43 -4.27
N GLY A 65 -2.83 -4.22 -5.33
CA GLY A 65 -2.21 -5.54 -5.23
C GLY A 65 -0.73 -5.46 -4.84
N PHE A 66 0.05 -4.60 -5.50
CA PHE A 66 1.46 -4.44 -5.19
C PHE A 66 1.70 -3.84 -3.80
N PHE A 67 0.96 -2.77 -3.45
CA PHE A 67 1.13 -2.05 -2.19
C PHE A 67 0.90 -2.94 -0.97
N ALA A 68 -0.20 -3.71 -0.97
CA ALA A 68 -0.58 -4.54 0.16
C ALA A 68 0.45 -5.62 0.50
N ILE A 69 1.06 -6.23 -0.51
CA ILE A 69 2.11 -7.24 -0.29
C ILE A 69 3.44 -6.55 0.04
N MET A 70 3.76 -5.48 -0.69
CA MET A 70 5.06 -4.82 -0.53
C MET A 70 5.24 -4.28 0.89
N ILE A 71 4.19 -3.71 1.48
CA ILE A 71 4.28 -3.19 2.84
C ILE A 71 4.44 -4.33 3.87
N VAL A 72 3.76 -5.47 3.69
CA VAL A 72 3.94 -6.65 4.56
C VAL A 72 5.36 -7.18 4.45
N GLU A 73 5.88 -7.34 3.23
CA GLU A 73 7.25 -7.79 3.02
C GLU A 73 8.29 -6.82 3.60
N LEU A 74 8.10 -5.51 3.40
CA LEU A 74 9.01 -4.51 3.93
C LEU A 74 8.98 -4.51 5.45
N LEU A 75 7.81 -4.55 6.08
CA LEU A 75 7.69 -4.61 7.53
C LEU A 75 8.30 -5.90 8.08
N PHE A 76 8.03 -7.06 7.45
CA PHE A 76 8.64 -8.33 7.82
C PHE A 76 10.18 -8.23 7.78
N ARG A 77 10.73 -7.65 6.71
CA ARG A 77 12.19 -7.45 6.58
C ARG A 77 12.73 -6.47 7.63
N VAL A 78 12.00 -5.41 7.95
CA VAL A 78 12.39 -4.46 9.01
C VAL A 78 12.38 -5.15 10.38
N ILE A 79 11.35 -5.94 10.66
CA ILE A 79 11.22 -6.67 11.92
C ILE A 79 12.34 -7.70 12.04
N GLY A 80 12.51 -8.58 11.06
CA GLY A 80 13.50 -9.66 11.10
C GLY A 80 14.96 -9.20 10.96
N SER A 81 15.22 -8.09 10.26
CA SER A 81 16.60 -7.62 10.06
C SER A 81 17.06 -6.58 11.09
N PHE A 82 16.13 -5.88 11.76
CA PHE A 82 16.48 -4.80 12.69
C PHE A 82 15.79 -4.93 14.04
N PHE A 83 14.45 -5.05 14.09
CA PHE A 83 13.72 -5.03 15.35
C PHE A 83 14.08 -6.21 16.26
N LEU A 84 13.97 -7.44 15.75
CA LEU A 84 14.29 -8.66 16.50
C LEU A 84 15.76 -8.71 16.92
N PRO A 85 16.74 -8.44 16.03
CA PRO A 85 18.13 -8.35 16.45
C PRO A 85 18.40 -7.26 17.49
N ALA A 86 17.79 -6.09 17.38
CA ALA A 86 18.04 -4.98 18.29
C ALA A 86 17.36 -5.14 19.67
N VAL A 87 16.14 -5.67 19.70
CA VAL A 87 15.33 -5.77 20.93
C VAL A 87 15.59 -7.07 21.68
N LEU A 88 15.73 -8.18 20.94
CA LEU A 88 15.82 -9.53 21.50
C LEU A 88 17.21 -10.16 21.32
N GLY A 89 18.13 -9.50 20.61
CA GLY A 89 19.50 -9.97 20.45
C GLY A 89 19.68 -11.15 19.49
N PHE A 90 18.63 -11.54 18.76
CA PHE A 90 18.70 -12.68 17.83
C PHE A 90 19.48 -12.34 16.57
N SER A 91 20.31 -13.27 16.09
CA SER A 91 20.96 -13.11 14.79
C SER A 91 19.98 -13.39 13.64
N ILE A 92 20.19 -12.73 12.49
CA ILE A 92 19.39 -12.93 11.26
C ILE A 92 19.36 -14.41 10.85
N ARG A 93 20.45 -15.15 11.08
CA ARG A 93 20.54 -16.59 10.78
C ARG A 93 19.61 -17.42 11.68
N GLN A 94 19.57 -17.13 12.97
CA GLN A 94 18.66 -17.81 13.92
C GLN A 94 17.20 -17.54 13.59
N ILE A 95 16.86 -16.28 13.23
CA ILE A 95 15.50 -15.90 12.86
C ILE A 95 15.05 -16.66 11.61
N ASN A 96 15.90 -16.79 10.59
CA ASN A 96 15.53 -17.49 9.37
C ASN A 96 15.51 -19.03 9.51
N SER A 97 16.21 -19.59 10.50
CA SER A 97 16.25 -21.04 10.72
C SER A 97 15.19 -21.55 11.70
N ASP A 98 14.61 -20.68 12.52
CA ASP A 98 13.62 -21.04 13.52
C ASP A 98 12.21 -20.60 13.08
N LEU A 99 11.34 -21.58 12.82
CA LEU A 99 9.94 -21.38 12.47
C LEU A 99 9.19 -20.53 13.50
N ARG A 100 9.49 -20.66 14.80
CA ARG A 100 8.80 -19.90 15.85
C ARG A 100 9.16 -18.42 15.79
N LEU A 101 10.41 -18.10 15.47
CA LEU A 101 10.86 -16.72 15.30
C LEU A 101 10.26 -16.11 14.03
N LEU A 102 10.12 -16.89 12.95
CA LEU A 102 9.41 -16.47 11.74
C LEU A 102 7.93 -16.16 12.01
N GLU A 103 7.22 -17.04 12.73
CA GLU A 103 5.83 -16.79 13.13
C GLU A 103 5.69 -15.53 13.98
N LEU A 104 6.63 -15.31 14.90
CA LEU A 104 6.68 -14.09 15.71
C LEU A 104 6.91 -12.83 14.86
N CYS A 105 7.77 -12.89 13.83
CA CYS A 105 7.91 -11.81 12.85
C CYS A 105 6.57 -11.46 12.20
N TYR A 106 5.83 -12.47 11.72
CA TYR A 106 4.53 -12.27 11.07
C TYR A 106 3.49 -11.68 12.03
N LEU A 107 3.45 -12.17 13.27
CA LEU A 107 2.54 -11.65 14.30
C LEU A 107 2.79 -10.17 14.61
N LEU A 108 4.06 -9.75 14.59
CA LEU A 108 4.45 -8.35 14.81
C LEU A 108 4.16 -7.41 13.64
N ILE A 109 3.86 -7.91 12.43
CA ILE A 109 3.63 -7.05 11.25
C ILE A 109 2.47 -6.09 11.48
N LEU A 110 1.32 -6.57 11.94
CA LEU A 110 0.14 -5.73 12.17
C LEU A 110 0.39 -4.67 13.27
N PRO A 111 0.86 -5.04 14.49
CA PRO A 111 1.22 -4.05 15.50
C PRO A 111 2.21 -3.01 15.00
N MET A 112 3.26 -3.45 14.28
CA MET A 112 4.29 -2.53 13.77
C MET A 112 3.73 -1.64 12.67
N PHE A 113 2.85 -2.17 11.81
CA PHE A 113 2.10 -1.38 10.83
C PHE A 113 1.24 -0.31 11.50
N TYR A 114 0.51 -0.62 12.57
CA TYR A 114 -0.30 0.35 13.30
C TYR A 114 0.56 1.42 14.00
N LEU A 115 1.68 1.02 14.60
CA LEU A 115 2.64 1.98 15.19
C LEU A 115 3.22 2.90 14.11
N PHE A 116 3.62 2.35 12.97
CA PHE A 116 4.12 3.12 11.84
C PHE A 116 3.03 4.06 11.31
N SER A 117 1.80 3.57 11.18
CA SER A 117 0.63 4.35 10.78
C SER A 117 0.33 5.49 11.75
N TYR A 118 0.50 5.27 13.04
CA TYR A 118 0.35 6.30 14.07
C TYR A 118 1.46 7.36 14.00
N ILE A 119 2.74 6.95 13.91
CA ILE A 119 3.90 7.86 13.87
C ILE A 119 3.87 8.75 12.63
N PHE A 120 3.49 8.19 11.49
CA PHE A 120 3.48 8.90 10.20
C PHE A 120 2.10 9.44 9.82
N SER A 121 1.11 9.39 10.73
CA SER A 121 -0.28 9.79 10.48
C SER A 121 -0.84 9.20 9.17
N ILE A 122 -0.54 7.93 8.92
CA ILE A 122 -0.91 7.22 7.69
C ILE A 122 -2.38 6.89 7.77
N ASP A 123 -3.20 7.58 6.98
CA ASP A 123 -4.55 7.15 6.72
C ASP A 123 -4.63 6.36 5.41
N LEU A 124 -4.70 5.04 5.53
CA LEU A 124 -4.87 4.13 4.39
C LEU A 124 -6.19 4.37 3.63
N SER A 125 -7.18 5.02 4.24
CA SER A 125 -8.42 5.37 3.54
C SER A 125 -8.15 6.33 2.38
N LEU A 126 -7.07 7.12 2.48
CA LEU A 126 -6.64 8.07 1.44
C LEU A 126 -6.17 7.39 0.16
N LEU A 127 -5.73 6.12 0.25
CA LEU A 127 -5.37 5.31 -0.92
C LEU A 127 -6.59 5.02 -1.81
N ARG A 128 -7.81 5.27 -1.33
CA ARG A 128 -9.01 5.20 -2.19
C ARG A 128 -9.08 6.37 -3.18
N PHE A 129 -8.50 7.53 -2.87
CA PHE A 129 -8.49 8.71 -3.74
C PHE A 129 -7.44 8.64 -4.86
N ILE A 130 -6.62 7.58 -4.88
CA ILE A 130 -5.68 7.30 -5.97
C ILE A 130 -6.36 7.17 -7.34
N SER A 131 -7.68 6.94 -7.35
CA SER A 131 -8.49 6.85 -8.57
C SER A 131 -8.69 8.18 -9.31
N GLU A 132 -8.44 9.31 -8.66
CA GLU A 132 -8.60 10.62 -9.29
C GLU A 132 -7.65 10.81 -10.47
N ASP A 133 -8.16 11.39 -11.56
CA ASP A 133 -7.35 11.59 -12.78
C ASP A 133 -6.11 12.47 -12.56
N LYS A 134 -6.18 13.38 -11.58
CA LYS A 134 -5.04 14.21 -11.16
C LYS A 134 -3.86 13.37 -10.61
N MET A 135 -4.12 12.18 -10.08
CA MET A 135 -3.09 11.28 -9.53
C MET A 135 -2.58 10.23 -10.53
N LYS A 136 -3.20 10.09 -11.70
CA LYS A 136 -2.94 8.98 -12.65
C LYS A 136 -1.46 8.82 -13.02
N LYS A 137 -0.78 9.92 -13.39
CA LYS A 137 0.66 9.89 -13.73
C LYS A 137 1.50 9.45 -12.54
N TRP A 138 1.11 9.85 -11.34
CA TRP A 138 1.84 9.54 -10.13
C TRP A 138 1.65 8.08 -9.72
N VAL A 139 0.43 7.55 -9.78
CA VAL A 139 0.14 6.11 -9.57
C VAL A 139 0.94 5.24 -10.52
N PHE A 140 1.07 5.65 -11.78
CA PHE A 140 1.91 4.94 -12.75
C PHE A 140 3.38 4.86 -12.30
N TRP A 141 3.95 5.97 -11.84
CA TRP A 141 5.32 6.00 -11.31
C TRP A 141 5.46 5.13 -10.06
N MET A 142 4.50 5.17 -9.14
CA MET A 142 4.54 4.32 -7.95
C MET A 142 4.50 2.84 -8.30
N ASN A 143 3.59 2.43 -9.19
CA ASN A 143 3.51 1.05 -9.65
C ASN A 143 4.82 0.60 -10.30
N THR A 144 5.44 1.49 -11.08
CA THR A 144 6.75 1.24 -11.68
C THR A 144 7.83 1.07 -10.61
N THR A 145 7.83 1.88 -9.56
CA THR A 145 8.76 1.75 -8.43
C THR A 145 8.52 0.48 -7.61
N MET A 146 7.27 0.10 -7.37
CA MET A 146 6.96 -1.17 -6.69
C MET A 146 7.36 -2.36 -7.55
N PHE A 147 7.10 -2.32 -8.86
CA PHE A 147 7.55 -3.36 -9.77
C PHE A 147 9.07 -3.47 -9.79
N SER A 148 9.79 -2.32 -9.80
CA SER A 148 11.25 -2.33 -9.75
C SER A 148 11.79 -2.91 -8.45
N TYR A 149 11.12 -2.68 -7.30
CA TYR A 149 11.45 -3.35 -6.04
C TYR A 149 11.49 -4.87 -6.19
N TYR A 150 10.39 -5.45 -6.65
CA TYR A 150 10.28 -6.89 -6.82
C TYR A 150 11.28 -7.40 -7.86
N PHE A 151 11.43 -6.67 -8.97
CA PHE A 151 12.40 -7.01 -9.99
C PHE A 151 13.82 -7.06 -9.40
N PHE A 152 14.27 -6.01 -8.72
CA PHE A 152 15.61 -5.97 -8.12
C PHE A 152 15.81 -7.05 -7.07
N VAL A 153 14.90 -7.13 -6.09
CA VAL A 153 15.01 -8.10 -4.98
C VAL A 153 15.09 -9.53 -5.51
N HIS A 154 14.27 -9.89 -6.49
CA HIS A 154 14.24 -11.25 -7.00
C HIS A 154 15.29 -11.54 -8.06
N PHE A 155 15.60 -10.58 -8.93
CA PHE A 155 16.70 -10.69 -9.89
C PHE A 155 18.03 -10.90 -9.15
N LEU A 156 18.28 -10.14 -8.09
CA LEU A 156 19.49 -10.26 -7.27
C LEU A 156 19.60 -11.61 -6.54
N VAL A 157 18.47 -12.25 -6.22
CA VAL A 157 18.46 -13.57 -5.57
C VAL A 157 18.66 -14.72 -6.57
N LYS A 158 18.16 -14.58 -7.82
CA LYS A 158 18.32 -15.62 -8.86
C LYS A 158 19.67 -15.61 -9.57
N VAL A 159 20.35 -14.46 -9.66
CA VAL A 159 21.69 -14.37 -10.30
C VAL A 159 22.75 -14.89 -9.34
N GLN A 160 22.94 -16.20 -9.33
CA GLN A 160 23.97 -16.90 -8.57
C GLN A 160 25.36 -16.68 -9.18
N SER A 161 26.18 -15.83 -8.56
CA SER A 161 27.50 -16.26 -8.03
C SER A 161 28.31 -15.09 -7.44
N GLU A 162 28.23 -13.88 -8.01
CA GLU A 162 29.00 -12.71 -7.51
C GLU A 162 28.14 -11.61 -6.89
N PHE A 163 26.92 -11.39 -7.40
CA PHE A 163 26.02 -10.34 -6.89
C PHE A 163 25.36 -10.67 -5.54
N LEU A 164 25.36 -11.93 -5.12
CA LEU A 164 24.82 -12.34 -3.81
C LEU A 164 25.55 -11.67 -2.64
N GLY A 165 26.89 -11.54 -2.73
CA GLY A 165 27.69 -10.86 -1.70
C GLY A 165 27.34 -9.37 -1.61
N LEU A 166 27.14 -8.70 -2.75
CA LEU A 166 26.68 -7.32 -2.81
C LEU A 166 25.25 -7.18 -2.28
N TYR A 167 24.34 -8.09 -2.63
CA TYR A 167 22.98 -8.08 -2.11
C TYR A 167 23.00 -8.18 -0.58
N PHE A 168 23.71 -9.15 0.01
CA PHE A 168 23.78 -9.25 1.48
C PHE A 168 24.39 -8.01 2.13
N ARG A 169 25.36 -7.35 1.48
CA ARG A 169 25.98 -6.12 1.98
C ARG A 169 25.05 -4.90 1.92
N TYR A 170 24.29 -4.75 0.83
CA TYR A 170 23.44 -3.59 0.58
C TYR A 170 21.96 -3.82 0.92
N ARG A 171 21.55 -5.04 1.29
CA ARG A 171 20.16 -5.41 1.60
C ARG A 171 19.54 -4.48 2.63
N SER A 172 20.26 -4.17 3.70
CA SER A 172 19.79 -3.26 4.75
C SER A 172 19.53 -1.86 4.21
N ILE A 173 20.44 -1.34 3.37
CA ILE A 173 20.31 -0.01 2.74
C ILE A 173 19.12 -0.01 1.77
N LEU A 174 18.95 -1.07 0.97
CA LEU A 174 17.81 -1.20 0.07
C LEU A 174 16.49 -1.17 0.85
N ILE A 175 16.37 -1.91 1.95
CA ILE A 175 15.16 -1.90 2.79
C ILE A 175 14.82 -0.48 3.25
N PHE A 176 15.80 0.31 3.68
CA PHE A 176 15.58 1.71 4.08
C PHE A 176 15.17 2.61 2.92
N ILE A 177 15.79 2.47 1.75
CA ILE A 177 15.42 3.23 0.54
C ILE A 177 13.95 2.96 0.20
N TYR A 178 13.52 1.70 0.19
CA TYR A 178 12.14 1.35 -0.12
C TYR A 178 11.15 1.78 0.96
N LEU A 179 11.56 1.77 2.23
CA LEU A 179 10.75 2.31 3.32
C LEU A 179 10.59 3.84 3.18
N ALA A 180 11.65 4.56 2.82
CA ALA A 180 11.58 6.00 2.54
C ALA A 180 10.67 6.32 1.36
N ILE A 181 10.73 5.53 0.28
CA ILE A 181 9.81 5.63 -0.86
C ILE A 181 8.36 5.40 -0.42
N LEU A 182 8.11 4.40 0.43
CA LEU A 182 6.77 4.11 0.95
C LEU A 182 6.23 5.25 1.82
N ILE A 183 7.06 5.86 2.67
CA ILE A 183 6.68 7.06 3.42
C ILE A 183 6.37 8.21 2.46
N TRP A 184 7.23 8.44 1.46
CA TRP A 184 7.03 9.49 0.48
C TRP A 184 5.71 9.34 -0.29
N ILE A 185 5.37 8.11 -0.66
CA ILE A 185 4.08 7.73 -1.23
C ILE A 185 2.94 8.20 -0.33
N ILE A 186 2.97 7.81 0.95
CA ILE A 186 1.86 8.12 1.85
C ILE A 186 1.74 9.62 2.11
N VAL A 187 2.86 10.30 2.35
CA VAL A 187 2.88 11.76 2.58
C VAL A 187 2.32 12.51 1.37
N LYS A 188 2.61 12.06 0.15
CA LYS A 188 2.10 12.71 -1.05
C LYS A 188 0.58 12.53 -1.20
N LEU A 189 0.04 11.39 -0.77
CA LEU A 189 -1.40 11.13 -0.74
C LEU A 189 -2.12 12.01 0.28
N ASP A 190 -1.55 12.14 1.48
CA ASP A 190 -2.09 13.05 2.51
C ASP A 190 -2.15 14.50 2.04
N ARG A 191 -1.11 14.98 1.35
CA ARG A 191 -1.13 16.31 0.74
C ARG A 191 -2.19 16.45 -0.35
N PHE A 192 -2.33 15.43 -1.20
CA PHE A 192 -3.32 15.46 -2.28
C PHE A 192 -4.75 15.58 -1.74
N ASP A 193 -5.08 14.83 -0.69
CA ASP A 193 -6.41 14.88 -0.06
C ASP A 193 -6.70 16.26 0.55
N LYS A 194 -5.71 16.83 1.27
CA LYS A 194 -5.80 18.20 1.79
C LYS A 194 -5.99 19.24 0.69
N ASP A 195 -5.28 19.09 -0.44
CA ASP A 195 -5.42 19.97 -1.59
C ASP A 195 -6.82 19.85 -2.22
N GLN A 196 -7.37 18.63 -2.38
CA GLN A 196 -8.75 18.46 -2.87
C GLN A 196 -9.79 19.04 -1.90
N LEU A 197 -9.63 18.81 -0.60
CA LEU A 197 -10.53 19.35 0.42
C LEU A 197 -10.53 20.88 0.41
N SER A 198 -9.35 21.50 0.33
CA SER A 198 -9.22 22.96 0.25
C SER A 198 -9.85 23.53 -1.02
N GLN A 199 -9.66 22.85 -2.16
CA GLN A 199 -10.26 23.25 -3.43
C GLN A 199 -11.79 23.20 -3.38
N LYS A 200 -12.36 22.14 -2.77
CA LYS A 200 -13.81 21.99 -2.60
C LYS A 200 -14.39 23.07 -1.68
N LEU A 201 -13.74 23.36 -0.56
CA LEU A 201 -14.14 24.43 0.34
C LEU A 201 -14.14 25.81 -0.35
N ALA A 202 -13.11 26.09 -1.16
CA ALA A 202 -13.04 27.33 -1.93
C ALA A 202 -14.18 27.43 -2.96
N GLN A 203 -14.51 26.32 -3.62
CA GLN A 203 -15.63 26.27 -4.55
C GLN A 203 -16.98 26.51 -3.84
N ASP A 204 -17.26 25.79 -2.75
CA ASP A 204 -18.49 25.95 -1.97
C ASP A 204 -18.65 27.39 -1.45
N GLN A 205 -17.55 28.03 -1.04
CA GLN A 205 -17.55 29.45 -0.64
C GLN A 205 -17.90 30.36 -1.82
N SER A 206 -17.32 30.13 -3.00
CA SER A 206 -17.60 30.94 -4.19
C SER A 206 -19.05 30.82 -4.65
N GLU A 207 -19.62 29.62 -4.63
CA GLU A 207 -21.02 29.36 -4.97
C GLU A 207 -21.96 30.04 -3.96
N ARG A 208 -21.61 30.00 -2.67
CA ARG A 208 -22.39 30.67 -1.61
C ARG A 208 -22.37 32.19 -1.76
N ILE A 209 -21.23 32.78 -2.13
CA ILE A 209 -21.12 34.22 -2.39
C ILE A 209 -22.00 34.61 -3.59
N ALA A 210 -21.88 33.87 -4.71
CA ALA A 210 -22.68 34.13 -5.90
C ALA A 210 -24.19 34.00 -5.63
N TYR A 211 -24.61 33.04 -4.81
CA TYR A 211 -26.00 32.90 -4.39
C TYR A 211 -26.49 34.12 -3.60
N LEU A 212 -25.70 34.62 -2.64
CA LEU A 212 -26.03 35.80 -1.85
C LEU A 212 -26.12 37.07 -2.71
N GLU A 213 -25.24 37.20 -3.71
CA GLU A 213 -25.24 38.32 -4.65
C GLU A 213 -26.50 38.34 -5.53
N ASN A 214 -26.85 37.18 -6.11
CA ASN A 214 -28.09 37.03 -6.90
C ASN A 214 -29.35 37.28 -6.05
N TYR A 215 -29.35 36.82 -4.80
CA TYR A 215 -30.45 37.05 -3.88
C TYR A 215 -30.61 38.55 -3.55
N ASN A 216 -29.51 39.25 -3.28
CA ASN A 216 -29.52 40.70 -3.07
C ASN A 216 -30.03 41.46 -4.30
N GLN A 217 -29.58 41.11 -5.51
CA GLN A 217 -30.08 41.72 -6.74
C GLN A 217 -31.59 41.50 -6.93
N SER A 218 -32.09 40.30 -6.58
CA SER A 218 -33.52 39.99 -6.66
C SER A 218 -34.35 40.83 -5.68
N ILE A 219 -33.84 41.05 -4.46
CA ILE A 219 -34.46 41.96 -3.49
C ILE A 219 -34.46 43.40 -4.03
N GLU A 220 -33.34 43.86 -4.58
CA GLU A 220 -33.21 45.22 -5.09
C GLU A 220 -34.17 45.49 -6.26
N GLN A 221 -34.44 44.48 -7.10
CA GLN A 221 -35.46 44.55 -8.15
C GLN A 221 -36.89 44.64 -7.61
N LEU A 222 -37.20 44.05 -6.45
CA LEU A 222 -38.52 44.14 -5.82
C LEU A 222 -38.79 45.51 -5.18
N TYR A 223 -37.74 46.26 -4.83
CA TYR A 223 -37.84 47.60 -4.25
C TYR A 223 -37.89 48.72 -5.28
N ARG A 224 -37.62 48.44 -6.56
CA ARG A 224 -37.76 49.38 -7.67
C ARG A 224 -39.15 49.30 -8.28
#